data_AF-A0A6V7J8W2-F1
#
_entry.id   AF-A0A6V7J8W2-F1
#
_cell.length_a   1.000
_cell.length_b   1.000
_cell.length_c   1.000
_cell.angle_alpha   90.00
_cell.angle_beta   90.00
_cell.angle_gamma   90.00
#
_symmetry.space_group_name_H-M   'P 1'
#
loop_
_entity.id
_entity.type
_entity.pdbx_description
1 polymer ?
#
loop_
_entity_poly.entity_id
_entity_poly.type
_entity_poly.pdbx_seq_one_letter_code
_entity_poly.pdbx_strand_id
1 'polypeptide(L)' 'DLKDRITINENGTLIIHPAAIGDLGEYSCVVTDILGDQQSASAFLNVQ' A
#
# COMPACT_ATOMS: atom_id res chain seq x y z
N ASP A 1 -0.49 9.37 -12.45
CA ASP A 1 0.37 9.18 -11.27
C ASP A 1 -0.02 7.86 -10.60
N LEU A 2 0.82 7.23 -9.77
CA LEU A 2 0.38 6.13 -8.89
C LEU A 2 -0.75 6.62 -7.99
N LYS A 3 -0.65 7.86 -7.48
CA LYS A 3 -1.68 8.48 -6.62
C LYS A 3 -3.08 8.54 -7.23
N ASP A 4 -3.17 8.61 -8.56
CA ASP A 4 -4.47 8.66 -9.27
C ASP A 4 -5.11 7.27 -9.43
N ARG A 5 -4.35 6.19 -9.18
CA ARG A 5 -4.76 4.80 -9.38
C ARG A 5 -4.90 4.02 -8.08
N ILE A 6 -4.69 4.66 -6.93
CA ILE A 6 -4.79 4.00 -5.63
C ILE A 6 -6.12 4.28 -4.94
N THR A 7 -6.59 3.29 -4.20
CA THR A 7 -7.67 3.43 -3.23
C THR A 7 -7.27 2.71 -1.95
N ILE A 8 -7.48 3.32 -0.80
CA ILE A 8 -7.30 2.69 0.51
C ILE A 8 -8.69 2.44 1.08
N ASN A 9 -9.04 1.17 1.27
CA ASN A 9 -10.32 0.79 1.87
C ASN A 9 -10.35 1.10 3.37
N GLU A 10 -11.54 1.11 3.96
CA GLU A 10 -11.75 1.35 5.40
C GLU A 10 -10.97 0.37 6.30
N ASN A 11 -10.69 -0.85 5.80
CA ASN A 11 -9.90 -1.85 6.50
C ASN A 11 -8.37 -1.70 6.31
N GLY A 12 -7.90 -0.61 5.67
CA GLY A 12 -6.48 -0.35 5.43
C GLY A 12 -5.88 -1.08 4.23
N THR A 13 -6.69 -1.76 3.41
CA THR A 13 -6.19 -2.43 2.18
C THR A 13 -5.89 -1.42 1.09
N LEU A 14 -4.66 -1.45 0.55
CA LEU A 14 -4.26 -0.70 -0.64
C LEU A 14 -4.67 -1.44 -1.92
N ILE A 15 -5.42 -0.78 -2.80
CA ILE A 15 -5.79 -1.26 -4.14
C ILE A 15 -5.11 -0.36 -5.16
N ILE A 16 -4.45 -0.96 -6.17
CA ILE A 16 -3.87 -0.26 -7.33
C ILE A 16 -4.62 -0.73 -8.59
N HIS A 17 -5.29 0.17 -9.30
CA HIS A 17 -6.04 -0.19 -10.51
C HIS A 17 -6.09 0.93 -11.57
N PRO A 18 -5.72 0.65 -12.84
CA PRO A 18 -5.05 -0.57 -13.31
C PRO A 18 -3.64 -0.68 -12.71
N ALA A 19 -3.04 -1.87 -12.66
CA ALA A 19 -1.63 -2.05 -12.29
C ALA A 19 -0.71 -1.81 -13.51
N ALA A 20 0.51 -1.33 -13.28
CA ALA A 20 1.52 -1.07 -14.30
C ALA A 20 2.91 -1.53 -13.82
N ILE A 21 3.85 -1.73 -14.76
CA ILE A 21 5.23 -2.17 -14.46
C ILE A 21 5.92 -1.25 -13.44
N GLY A 22 5.61 0.05 -13.46
CA GLY A 22 6.14 1.03 -12.50
C GLY A 22 5.66 0.84 -11.05
N ASP A 23 4.67 -0.03 -10.81
CA ASP A 23 4.13 -0.32 -9.48
C ASP A 23 4.87 -1.50 -8.81
N LEU A 24 5.73 -2.21 -9.53
CA LEU A 24 6.50 -3.33 -8.99
C LEU A 24 7.41 -2.86 -7.87
N GLY A 25 7.33 -3.53 -6.71
CA GLY A 25 8.18 -3.19 -5.57
C GLY A 25 7.66 -3.69 -4.23
N GLU A 26 8.38 -3.33 -3.18
CA GLU A 26 7.97 -3.57 -1.80
C GLU A 26 7.06 -2.46 -1.31
N TYR A 27 5.95 -2.85 -0.67
CA TYR A 27 4.98 -1.96 -0.04
C TYR A 27 4.96 -2.24 1.45
N SER A 28 4.90 -1.18 2.25
CA SER A 28 4.77 -1.26 3.71
C SER A 28 3.46 -0.63 4.15
N CYS A 29 2.65 -1.39 4.88
CA CYS A 29 1.51 -0.87 5.61
C CYS A 29 1.99 -0.47 7.00
N VAL A 30 1.85 0.81 7.36
CA VAL A 30 2.25 1.35 8.66
C VAL A 30 1.01 1.87 9.39
N VAL A 31 0.74 1.31 10.57
CA VAL A 31 -0.36 1.71 11.45
C VAL A 31 0.23 2.42 12.66
N THR A 32 -0.34 3.57 13.02
CA THR A 32 0.03 4.33 14.22
C THR A 32 -1.15 4.33 15.18
N ASP A 33 -0.92 3.98 16.45
CA ASP A 33 -1.97 4.03 17.47
C ASP A 33 -2.13 5.44 18.08
N ILE A 34 -3.01 5.56 19.08
CA ILE A 34 -3.30 6.85 19.73
C ILE A 34 -2.16 7.38 20.61
N LEU A 35 -1.20 6.52 20.99
CA LEU A 35 -0.02 6.88 21.78
C LEU A 35 1.18 7.21 20.90
N GLY A 36 1.10 6.91 19.59
CA GLY A 36 2.14 7.14 18.60
C GLY A 36 2.98 5.90 18.29
N ASP A 37 2.65 4.74 18.86
CA ASP A 37 3.36 3.50 18.57
C ASP A 37 3.03 3.01 17.16
N GLN A 38 4.07 2.59 16.43
CA GLN A 38 3.96 2.15 15.04
C GLN A 38 4.14 0.65 14.89
N GLN A 39 3.26 0.05 14.10
CA GLN A 39 3.40 -1.33 13.63
C GLN A 39 3.42 -1.34 12.11
N SER A 40 4.26 -2.20 11.53
CA SER A 40 4.41 -2.30 10.08
C SER A 40 4.31 -3.74 9.58
N ALA A 41 3.73 -3.92 8.40
CA ALA A 41 3.76 -5.16 7.64
C ALA A 41 4.22 -4.88 6.20
N SER A 42 5.09 -5.72 5.65
CA SER A 42 5.58 -5.59 4.27
C SER A 42 4.94 -6.63 3.35
N ALA A 43 4.76 -6.25 2.09
CA ALA A 43 4.37 -7.13 0.99
C ALA A 43 5.13 -6.78 -0.28
N PHE A 44 5.47 -7.78 -1.09
CA PHE A 44 6.09 -7.57 -2.39
C PHE A 44 5.04 -7.69 -3.50
N LEU A 45 4.89 -6.63 -4.31
CA LEU A 45 4.03 -6.61 -5.48
C LEU A 45 4.84 -6.97 -6.72
N ASN A 46 4.49 -8.09 -7.33
CA ASN A 46 5.02 -8.50 -8.63
C ASN A 46 3.97 -8.24 -9.72
N VAL A 47 4.39 -7.63 -10.83
CA VAL A 47 3.57 -7.35 -12.01
C VAL A 47 4.22 -8.01 -13.23
N GLN A 48 3.48 -8.83 -13.97
CA GLN A 48 3.93 -9.52 -15.19
C GLN A 48 3.17 -9.01 -16.41
#